data_AF-A0A1R4ABX4-F1
#
_entry.id   AF-A0A1R4ABX4-F1
#
_cell.length_a   1.000
_cell.length_b   1.000
_cell.length_c   1.000
_cell.angle_alpha   90.00
_cell.angle_beta   90.00
_cell.angle_gamma   90.00
#
_symmetry.space_group_name_H-M   'P 1'
#
loop_
_entity.id
_entity.type
_entity.pdbx_description
1 polymer ?
#
loop_
_entity_poly.entity_id
_entity_poly.type
_entity_poly.pdbx_seq_one_letter_code
_entity_poly.pdbx_strand_id
1 'polypeptide(L)'
;MYIPRVYTNVHLKNFIIVSKRSEVVDNTQKSLVRWAHSFAAPPSPNLDRLKHEIIEKFHPICFQIKRDCTFGTHLHDSHFMGILCSPSFEGKTYKEINSMVDKVLESIGLKGRVRLHCQPPSKFNKMYRHTRWKWNLDK
;
A
#
# COMPACT_ATOMS: atom_id res chain seq x y z
N MET A 1 36.04 32.20 34.89
CA MET A 1 37.12 31.91 33.90
C MET A 1 37.87 30.68 34.40
N TYR A 2 37.55 29.46 33.98
CA TYR A 2 37.93 28.71 32.75
C TYR A 2 39.37 28.12 32.75
N ILE A 3 39.41 26.77 32.94
CA ILE A 3 40.37 25.72 32.46
C ILE A 3 41.74 25.59 33.17
N PRO A 4 42.34 24.37 33.38
CA PRO A 4 42.02 23.04 32.83
C PRO A 4 41.87 21.89 33.85
N ARG A 5 41.10 20.85 33.48
CA ARG A 5 41.33 19.48 33.97
C ARG A 5 41.76 18.63 32.78
N VAL A 6 42.99 18.13 32.87
CA VAL A 6 43.63 17.20 31.94
C VAL A 6 42.85 15.88 31.96
N TYR A 7 42.38 15.44 30.79
CA TYR A 7 42.03 14.05 30.54
C TYR A 7 42.70 13.63 29.24
N THR A 8 43.72 12.78 29.36
CA THR A 8 44.18 11.94 28.26
C THR A 8 43.83 10.50 28.57
N ASN A 9 43.23 9.87 27.55
CA ASN A 9 42.89 8.46 27.35
C ASN A 9 43.83 7.45 28.04
N VAL A 10 43.32 6.26 28.39
CA VAL A 10 43.55 5.01 27.65
C VAL A 10 42.61 3.89 28.17
N HIS A 11 41.79 3.43 27.25
CA HIS A 11 41.30 2.08 27.00
C HIS A 11 41.58 0.88 27.93
N LEU A 12 40.50 0.08 28.03
CA LEU A 12 40.42 -1.39 28.03
C LEU A 12 40.71 -2.12 29.35
N LYS A 13 39.67 -2.79 29.86
CA LYS A 13 39.57 -4.25 29.73
C LYS A 13 38.15 -4.74 30.03
N ASN A 14 37.66 -5.56 29.10
CA ASN A 14 36.41 -6.30 29.15
C ASN A 14 36.31 -7.11 30.45
N PHE A 15 35.27 -6.86 31.23
CA PHE A 15 34.83 -7.77 32.28
C PHE A 15 33.50 -8.41 31.88
N ILE A 16 33.58 -9.72 31.65
CA ILE A 16 32.45 -10.64 31.56
C ILE A 16 31.80 -10.68 32.94
N ILE A 17 30.55 -10.26 33.05
CA ILE A 17 29.70 -10.56 34.21
C ILE A 17 28.52 -11.39 33.71
N VAL A 18 28.60 -12.68 34.00
CA VAL A 18 27.48 -13.62 33.99
C VAL A 18 26.57 -13.23 35.16
N SER A 19 25.31 -12.86 34.88
CA SER A 19 24.28 -12.73 35.91
C SER A 19 23.11 -13.66 35.59
N LYS A 20 22.86 -14.59 36.50
CA LYS A 20 21.77 -15.57 36.50
C LYS A 20 20.48 -14.96 37.07
N ARG A 21 19.37 -15.61 36.71
CA ARG A 21 17.97 -15.51 37.22
C ARG A 21 17.17 -14.31 36.69
N SER A 22 15.94 -14.49 36.23
CA SER A 22 14.89 -15.37 36.77
C SER A 22 14.01 -15.99 35.68
N GLU A 23 13.64 -17.25 35.90
CA GLU A 23 12.61 -17.99 35.19
C GLU A 23 11.24 -17.33 35.39
N VAL A 24 10.54 -17.04 34.29
CA VAL A 24 9.09 -16.90 34.28
C VAL A 24 8.58 -17.95 33.30
N VAL A 25 7.99 -19.00 33.87
CA VAL A 25 7.31 -20.07 33.15
C VAL A 25 5.94 -19.53 32.76
N ASP A 26 5.82 -18.96 31.56
CA ASP A 26 4.51 -18.76 30.94
C ASP A 26 4.21 -19.95 30.02
N ASN A 27 3.56 -20.94 30.63
CA ASN A 27 2.82 -21.99 29.95
C ASN A 27 1.59 -21.38 29.27
N THR A 28 1.78 -20.77 28.10
CA THR A 28 0.68 -20.53 27.15
C THR A 28 0.93 -21.38 25.92
N GLN A 29 0.12 -22.43 25.82
CA GLN A 29 -0.05 -23.37 24.72
C GLN A 29 0.47 -22.80 23.38
N LYS A 30 1.61 -23.33 22.92
CA LYS A 30 2.04 -23.23 21.53
C LYS A 30 0.95 -23.88 20.68
N SER A 31 -0.02 -23.10 20.23
CA SER A 31 -0.89 -23.49 19.14
C SER A 31 0.02 -23.94 18.00
N LEU A 32 -0.14 -25.19 17.57
CA LEU A 32 0.54 -25.74 16.39
C LEU A 32 0.44 -24.70 15.27
N VAL A 33 1.56 -24.03 14.99
CA VAL A 33 1.70 -23.08 13.89
C VAL A 33 1.35 -23.88 12.65
N ARG A 34 0.12 -23.72 12.17
CA ARG A 34 -0.26 -24.22 10.85
C ARG A 34 0.67 -23.48 9.91
N TRP A 35 1.65 -24.18 9.35
CA TRP A 35 2.48 -23.69 8.25
C TRP A 35 1.57 -23.56 7.04
N ALA A 36 0.74 -22.51 7.02
CA ALA A 36 0.29 -21.96 5.77
C ALA A 36 1.57 -21.43 5.13
N HIS A 37 2.05 -22.12 4.09
CA HIS A 37 3.10 -21.57 3.25
C HIS A 37 2.61 -20.19 2.80
N SER A 38 3.17 -19.13 3.39
CA SER A 38 2.93 -17.76 2.97
C SER A 38 3.67 -17.61 1.64
N PHE A 39 3.04 -18.08 0.57
CA PHE A 39 3.56 -17.90 -0.77
C PHE A 39 3.63 -16.40 -1.01
N ALA A 40 4.85 -15.91 -1.31
CA ALA A 40 5.01 -14.53 -1.73
C ALA A 40 4.06 -14.26 -2.90
N ALA A 41 3.37 -13.12 -2.85
CA ALA A 41 2.49 -12.74 -3.94
C ALA A 41 3.31 -12.72 -5.25
N PRO A 42 2.76 -13.24 -6.36
CA PRO A 42 3.47 -13.22 -7.64
C PRO A 42 3.75 -11.77 -8.04
N PRO A 43 4.85 -11.51 -8.77
CA PRO A 43 5.16 -10.17 -9.25
C PRO A 43 4.01 -9.63 -10.12
N SER A 44 3.65 -8.36 -9.92
CA SER A 44 2.51 -7.69 -10.57
C SER A 44 2.95 -6.45 -11.35
N PRO A 45 3.71 -6.62 -12.46
CA PRO A 45 4.29 -5.50 -13.20
C PRO A 45 3.25 -4.55 -13.80
N ASN A 46 2.06 -5.03 -14.18
CA ASN A 46 1.01 -4.18 -14.75
C ASN A 46 0.38 -3.28 -13.68
N LEU A 47 0.17 -3.82 -12.47
CA LEU A 47 -0.31 -3.05 -11.33
C LEU A 47 0.68 -1.95 -10.94
N ASP A 48 1.98 -2.23 -10.98
CA ASP A 48 3.01 -1.24 -10.64
C ASP A 48 3.12 -0.14 -11.70
N ARG A 49 3.09 -0.51 -12.99
CA ARG A 49 3.02 0.45 -14.11
C ARG A 49 1.79 1.35 -14.01
N LEU A 50 0.63 0.76 -13.71
CA LEU A 50 -0.62 1.49 -13.54
C LEU A 50 -0.55 2.49 -12.38
N LYS A 51 0.03 2.09 -11.24
CA LYS A 51 0.26 2.98 -10.11
C LYS A 51 1.15 4.15 -10.49
N HIS A 52 2.28 3.88 -11.14
CA HIS A 52 3.24 4.91 -11.54
C HIS A 52 2.59 5.97 -12.44
N GLU A 53 1.95 5.54 -13.52
CA GLU A 53 1.31 6.41 -14.51
C GLU A 53 0.17 7.26 -13.92
N ILE A 54 -0.63 6.68 -13.03
CA ILE A 54 -1.72 7.40 -12.37
C ILE A 54 -1.17 8.46 -11.40
N ILE A 55 -0.16 8.10 -10.62
CA ILE A 55 0.47 9.02 -9.66
C ILE A 55 1.11 10.19 -10.41
N GLU A 56 1.87 9.89 -11.47
CA GLU A 56 2.56 10.87 -12.29
C GLU A 56 1.60 11.84 -13.00
N LYS A 57 0.51 11.33 -13.59
CA LYS A 57 -0.40 12.18 -14.38
C LYS A 57 -1.42 12.93 -13.54
N PHE A 58 -1.99 12.27 -12.54
CA PHE A 58 -3.16 12.81 -11.84
C PHE A 58 -2.87 13.34 -10.44
N HIS A 59 -1.70 13.03 -9.85
CA HIS A 59 -1.36 13.45 -8.48
C HIS A 59 -2.52 13.24 -7.48
N PRO A 60 -3.03 12.00 -7.35
CA PRO A 60 -4.24 11.74 -6.59
C PRO A 60 -4.03 11.96 -5.09
N ILE A 61 -5.06 12.50 -4.42
CA ILE A 61 -5.11 12.59 -2.95
C ILE A 61 -5.37 11.20 -2.35
N CYS A 62 -6.23 10.42 -3.01
CA CYS A 62 -6.53 9.05 -2.60
C CYS A 62 -6.59 8.15 -3.82
N PHE A 63 -5.76 7.11 -3.81
CA PHE A 63 -5.74 6.09 -4.82
C PHE A 63 -5.60 4.72 -4.15
N GLN A 64 -6.61 3.88 -4.34
CA GLN A 64 -6.60 2.50 -3.85
C GLN A 64 -7.02 1.59 -4.99
N ILE A 65 -6.24 0.54 -5.22
CA ILE A 65 -6.47 -0.40 -6.30
C ILE A 65 -6.20 -1.81 -5.81
N LYS A 66 -7.07 -2.73 -6.21
CA LYS A 66 -6.93 -4.16 -5.96
C LYS A 66 -7.18 -4.95 -7.25
N ARG A 67 -6.78 -6.21 -7.24
CA ARG A 67 -7.17 -7.14 -8.29
C ARG A 67 -8.68 -7.35 -8.27
N ASP A 68 -9.29 -7.37 -9.44
CA ASP A 68 -10.68 -7.78 -9.58
C ASP A 68 -10.76 -9.32 -9.59
N CYS A 69 -11.34 -9.88 -8.53
CA CYS A 69 -11.46 -11.34 -8.38
C CYS A 69 -12.65 -11.92 -9.16
N THR A 70 -13.49 -11.10 -9.80
CA THR A 70 -14.68 -11.57 -10.53
C THR A 70 -14.34 -12.33 -11.81
N PHE A 71 -13.19 -12.05 -12.43
CA PHE A 71 -12.77 -12.64 -13.71
C PHE A 71 -12.02 -14.00 -13.57
N GLY A 72 -12.04 -14.60 -12.38
CA GLY A 72 -11.47 -15.93 -12.10
C GLY A 72 -9.99 -15.91 -11.73
N THR A 73 -9.54 -17.00 -11.10
CA THR A 73 -8.21 -17.12 -10.46
C THR A 73 -7.06 -17.11 -11.46
N HIS A 74 -7.30 -17.48 -12.73
CA HIS A 74 -6.25 -17.68 -13.74
C HIS A 74 -5.72 -16.39 -14.38
N LEU A 75 -6.45 -15.27 -14.26
CA LEU A 75 -6.07 -13.98 -14.84
C LEU A 75 -5.37 -13.11 -13.79
N HIS A 76 -4.16 -13.53 -13.40
CA HIS A 76 -3.30 -12.72 -12.54
C HIS A 76 -2.87 -11.44 -13.27
N ASP A 77 -2.83 -10.33 -12.53
CA ASP A 77 -2.27 -9.04 -12.99
C ASP A 77 -2.89 -8.45 -14.29
N SER A 78 -4.16 -8.78 -14.55
CA SER A 78 -4.87 -8.31 -15.76
C SER A 78 -6.05 -7.41 -15.46
N HIS A 79 -6.89 -7.78 -14.49
CA HIS A 79 -8.11 -7.04 -14.14
C HIS A 79 -7.99 -6.39 -12.77
N PHE A 80 -8.39 -5.13 -12.70
CA PHE A 80 -8.23 -4.32 -11.50
C PHE A 80 -9.48 -3.50 -11.22
N MET A 81 -9.71 -3.27 -9.93
CA MET A 81 -10.82 -2.45 -9.47
C MET A 81 -10.32 -1.51 -8.35
N GLY A 82 -10.75 -0.26 -8.37
CA GLY A 82 -10.23 0.72 -7.43
C GLY A 82 -11.00 2.03 -7.37
N ILE A 83 -10.55 2.91 -6.48
CA ILE A 83 -11.00 4.29 -6.39
C ILE A 83 -9.86 5.23 -6.76
N LEU A 84 -10.21 6.32 -7.42
CA LEU A 84 -9.28 7.38 -7.77
C LEU A 84 -9.90 8.73 -7.43
N CYS A 85 -9.24 9.46 -6.54
CA CYS A 85 -9.61 10.81 -6.15
C CYS A 85 -8.47 11.76 -6.46
N SER A 86 -8.71 12.71 -7.37
CA SER A 86 -7.72 13.70 -7.78
C SER A 86 -8.35 15.10 -7.92
N PRO A 87 -7.65 16.17 -7.51
CA PRO A 87 -8.05 17.55 -7.77
C PRO A 87 -8.24 17.85 -9.26
N SER A 88 -7.55 17.12 -10.13
CA SER A 88 -7.64 17.27 -11.59
C SER A 88 -9.03 16.98 -12.17
N PHE A 89 -9.94 16.43 -11.36
CA PHE A 89 -11.31 16.10 -11.74
C PHE A 89 -12.33 17.17 -11.32
N GLU A 90 -11.93 18.19 -10.57
CA GLU A 90 -12.84 19.25 -10.16
C GLU A 90 -13.34 20.03 -11.38
N GLY A 91 -14.64 20.32 -11.43
CA GLY A 91 -15.28 21.03 -12.56
C GLY A 91 -15.50 20.20 -13.83
N LYS A 92 -15.05 18.93 -13.88
CA LYS A 92 -15.25 18.05 -15.05
C LYS A 92 -16.48 17.17 -14.89
N THR A 93 -17.09 16.84 -16.01
CA THR A 93 -18.20 15.87 -16.05
C THR A 93 -17.67 14.43 -15.93
N TYR A 94 -18.54 13.52 -15.48
CA TYR A 94 -18.16 12.11 -15.31
C TYR A 94 -17.65 11.46 -16.61
N LYS A 95 -18.23 11.84 -17.77
CA LYS A 95 -17.78 11.34 -19.08
C LYS A 95 -16.37 11.81 -19.43
N GLU A 96 -16.06 13.07 -19.16
CA GLU A 96 -14.72 13.64 -19.40
C GLU A 96 -13.67 13.01 -18.50
N ILE A 97 -13.99 12.83 -17.22
CA ILE A 97 -13.10 12.17 -16.26
C ILE A 97 -12.77 10.75 -16.73
N ASN A 98 -13.78 9.97 -17.09
CA ASN A 98 -13.57 8.61 -17.60
C ASN A 98 -12.75 8.63 -18.89
N SER A 99 -13.02 9.55 -19.82
CA SER A 99 -12.23 9.68 -21.05
C SER A 99 -10.76 10.02 -20.77
N MET A 100 -10.48 10.88 -19.77
CA MET A 100 -9.10 11.18 -19.37
C MET A 100 -8.39 9.96 -18.81
N VAL A 101 -9.05 9.20 -17.95
CA VAL A 101 -8.50 7.97 -17.37
C VAL A 101 -8.33 6.90 -18.45
N ASP A 102 -9.29 6.74 -19.34
CA ASP A 102 -9.24 5.78 -20.45
C ASP A 102 -8.05 6.03 -21.37
N LYS A 103 -7.70 7.30 -21.65
CA LYS A 103 -6.49 7.65 -22.43
C LYS A 103 -5.21 7.15 -21.76
N VAL A 104 -5.12 7.23 -20.43
CA VAL A 104 -3.96 6.73 -19.67
C VAL A 104 -3.94 5.20 -19.64
N LEU A 105 -5.11 4.58 -19.49
CA LEU A 105 -5.23 3.13 -19.54
C LEU A 105 -4.91 2.57 -20.93
N GLU A 106 -5.24 3.32 -21.98
CA GLU A 106 -4.94 2.98 -23.38
C GLU A 106 -3.44 2.97 -23.64
N SER A 107 -2.68 3.95 -23.13
CA SER A 107 -1.21 3.96 -23.28
C SER A 107 -0.52 2.76 -22.62
N ILE A 108 -1.13 2.17 -21.59
CA ILE A 108 -0.58 1.01 -20.86
C ILE A 108 -1.13 -0.32 -21.43
N GLY A 109 -2.12 -0.27 -22.34
CA GLY A 109 -2.78 -1.47 -22.87
C GLY A 109 -3.74 -2.15 -21.88
N LEU A 110 -4.22 -1.42 -20.87
CA LEU A 110 -5.13 -1.92 -19.82
C LEU A 110 -6.58 -1.42 -19.99
N LYS A 111 -6.88 -0.77 -21.12
CA LYS A 111 -8.23 -0.29 -21.46
C LYS A 111 -9.26 -1.44 -21.37
N GLY A 112 -10.35 -1.18 -20.67
CA GLY A 112 -11.43 -2.17 -20.45
C GLY A 112 -11.16 -3.23 -19.38
N ARG A 113 -9.93 -3.33 -18.85
CA ARG A 113 -9.58 -4.28 -17.78
C ARG A 113 -9.55 -3.66 -16.39
N VAL A 114 -9.52 -2.34 -16.32
CA VAL A 114 -9.48 -1.58 -15.06
C VAL A 114 -10.83 -0.88 -14.85
N ARG A 115 -11.43 -1.06 -13.68
CA ARG A 115 -12.61 -0.33 -13.22
C ARG A 115 -12.24 0.61 -12.08
N LEU A 116 -12.07 1.90 -12.41
CA LEU A 116 -11.84 2.95 -11.41
C LEU A 116 -13.09 3.77 -11.18
N HIS A 117 -13.49 3.88 -9.91
CA HIS A 117 -14.43 4.91 -9.50
C HIS A 117 -13.69 6.22 -9.30
N CYS A 118 -13.82 7.09 -10.29
CA CYS A 118 -13.17 8.38 -10.31
C CYS A 118 -14.10 9.44 -9.72
N GLN A 119 -13.62 10.20 -8.73
CA GLN A 119 -14.38 11.27 -8.11
C GLN A 119 -13.49 12.48 -7.81
N PRO A 120 -14.05 13.71 -7.90
CA PRO A 120 -13.37 14.90 -7.41
C PRO A 120 -13.32 14.92 -5.86
N PRO A 121 -12.38 15.68 -5.25
CA PRO A 121 -12.26 15.81 -3.81
C PRO A 121 -13.54 16.26 -3.12
N SER A 122 -14.34 17.13 -3.76
CA SER A 122 -15.63 17.60 -3.25
C SER A 122 -16.63 16.47 -2.97
N LYS A 123 -16.54 15.35 -3.71
CA LYS A 123 -17.44 14.19 -3.58
C LYS A 123 -16.78 12.98 -2.90
N PHE A 124 -15.51 13.11 -2.51
CA PHE A 124 -14.70 12.01 -1.98
C PHE A 124 -15.33 11.35 -0.74
N ASN A 125 -15.79 12.13 0.24
CA ASN A 125 -16.35 11.61 1.48
C ASN A 125 -17.55 10.66 1.26
N LYS A 126 -18.40 10.97 0.27
CA LYS A 126 -19.54 10.12 -0.09
C LYS A 126 -19.09 8.82 -0.74
N MET A 127 -18.13 8.89 -1.66
CA MET A 127 -17.56 7.72 -2.31
C MET A 127 -16.83 6.82 -1.31
N TYR A 128 -15.98 7.39 -0.46
CA TYR A 128 -15.16 6.64 0.49
C TYR A 128 -16.02 5.79 1.43
N ARG A 129 -17.11 6.36 1.96
CA ARG A 129 -18.09 5.61 2.78
C ARG A 129 -18.69 4.42 2.02
N HIS A 130 -19.13 4.62 0.77
CA HIS A 130 -19.73 3.57 -0.04
C HIS A 130 -18.71 2.46 -0.38
N THR A 131 -17.52 2.85 -0.79
CA THR A 131 -16.45 1.92 -1.19
C THR A 131 -15.95 1.11 0.00
N ARG A 132 -15.80 1.71 1.18
CA ARG A 132 -15.42 0.98 2.40
C ARG A 132 -16.35 -0.19 2.68
N TRP A 133 -17.66 0.01 2.51
CA TRP A 133 -18.66 -1.01 2.80
C TRP A 133 -18.70 -2.10 1.73
N LYS A 134 -18.60 -1.71 0.46
CA LYS A 134 -18.78 -2.63 -0.66
C LYS A 134 -17.51 -3.39 -1.00
N TRP A 135 -16.35 -2.73 -0.92
CA TRP A 135 -15.14 -3.18 -1.60
C TRP A 135 -13.98 -3.52 -0.66
N ASN A 136 -14.03 -3.18 0.63
CA ASN A 136 -12.94 -3.46 1.59
C ASN A 136 -11.54 -3.18 1.01
N LEU A 137 -11.34 -2.01 0.42
CA LEU A 137 -10.07 -1.63 -0.23
C LEU A 137 -8.92 -1.36 0.76
N ASP A 138 -9.22 -1.32 2.06
CA ASP A 138 -8.26 -1.06 3.14
C ASP A 138 -7.47 -2.31 3.57
N LYS A 139 -7.68 -3.48 2.94
CA LYS A 139 -7.04 -4.76 3.29
C LYS A 139 -6.06 -5.25 2.22
#